data_AF-A0A936TZP1-F1
#
_entry.id   AF-A0A936TZP1-F1
#
_cell.length_a   1.000
_cell.length_b   1.000
_cell.length_c   1.000
_cell.angle_alpha   90.00
_cell.angle_beta   90.00
_cell.angle_gamma   90.00
#
_symmetry.space_group_name_H-M   'P 1'
#
loop_
_entity.id
_entity.type
_entity.pdbx_description
1 polymer ?
#
loop_
_entity_poly.entity_id
_entity_poly.type
_entity_poly.pdbx_seq_one_letter_code
_entity_poly.pdbx_strand_id
1 'polypeptide(L)'
;MLSGNFPEEVTFQGNSEVVSIFMNGQLLLEEIYEHDGNNLIHLKLRDLFHSLLETVIPSAGNLLIQEASVADFGIQIQEQTGPVTYSFRLVKGGIDSAGIVDSTTFLMGNFLTWKPQVKKVKYLDPQWLTYYSVQEARLVIQATYQENDEMLTSEPVLVYTLPLGKKCSMNVKFEHLWAGFAQEGRSPYYIDCWIADEGEDKKTYTQRYVLMDEYHEFDDLFVFENSLGGVDVIRFTGEIENQVNHEFKSALFGEETREYDMVFSREFVKNTGYFRNGYELLWTNDFLASLCRYQYVSGMPVRIVLKSFEAKDIKTELNHYNFTFSLSKQSRYLNGTAVAGELPGMMTEFSGMPAVWDDIYVRVFGDQVVDGMKTFLQPVRTNQVVPASGPDLILNELTIKDGGIIDCGEF
;
A
#
# COMPACT_ATOMS: atom_id res chain seq x y z
N MET A 1 -11.71 17.99 -17.32
CA MET A 1 -12.32 16.66 -17.54
C MET A 1 -11.79 15.71 -16.48
N LEU A 2 -12.64 14.91 -15.83
CA LEU A 2 -12.23 13.83 -14.94
C LEU A 2 -12.04 12.57 -15.79
N SER A 3 -10.84 12.01 -15.82
CA SER A 3 -10.59 10.73 -16.49
C SER A 3 -10.26 9.70 -15.42
N GLY A 4 -11.15 8.72 -15.26
CA GLY A 4 -10.90 7.53 -14.43
C GLY A 4 -10.16 6.43 -15.18
N ASN A 5 -9.98 6.55 -16.50
CA ASN A 5 -9.18 5.64 -17.31
C ASN A 5 -8.57 6.43 -18.45
N PHE A 6 -7.27 6.74 -18.34
CA PHE A 6 -6.56 7.46 -19.38
C PHE A 6 -6.39 6.54 -20.61
N PRO A 7 -6.59 7.04 -21.85
CA PRO A 7 -6.39 6.22 -23.05
C PRO A 7 -4.97 5.66 -23.10
N GLU A 8 -4.82 4.48 -23.69
CA GLU A 8 -3.51 3.80 -23.77
C GLU A 8 -2.53 4.59 -24.62
N GLU A 9 -3.10 5.23 -25.65
CA GLU A 9 -2.37 5.97 -26.65
C GLU A 9 -3.11 7.28 -26.93
N VAL A 10 -2.36 8.37 -26.95
CA VAL A 10 -2.82 9.65 -27.45
C VAL A 10 -2.17 9.87 -28.79
N THR A 11 -2.99 10.10 -29.82
CA THR A 11 -2.52 10.40 -31.17
C THR A 11 -2.87 11.83 -31.53
N PHE A 12 -1.89 12.56 -32.06
CA PHE A 12 -2.10 13.89 -32.64
C PHE A 12 -1.28 14.06 -33.91
N GLN A 13 -1.63 15.08 -34.70
CA GLN A 13 -1.04 15.33 -36.00
C GLN A 13 0.05 16.41 -35.92
N GLY A 14 1.26 16.11 -36.37
CA GLY A 14 2.43 17.02 -36.33
C GLY A 14 3.64 16.46 -37.06
N ASN A 15 4.61 17.33 -37.40
CA ASN A 15 5.84 16.89 -38.08
C ASN A 15 6.90 16.46 -37.05
N SER A 16 7.22 17.37 -36.14
CA SER A 16 8.06 17.15 -34.97
C SER A 16 7.56 18.15 -33.95
N GLU A 17 7.10 17.68 -32.80
CA GLU A 17 6.45 18.53 -31.82
C GLU A 17 7.17 18.38 -30.48
N VAL A 18 7.42 19.52 -29.83
CA VAL A 18 7.84 19.54 -28.43
C VAL A 18 6.58 19.30 -27.61
N VAL A 19 6.58 18.19 -26.86
CA VAL A 19 5.51 17.83 -25.94
C VAL A 19 6.00 18.05 -24.52
N SER A 20 5.36 18.99 -23.82
CA SER A 20 5.65 19.31 -22.43
C SER A 20 4.50 18.81 -21.56
N ILE A 21 4.79 17.93 -20.61
CA ILE A 21 3.84 17.35 -19.67
C ILE A 21 3.99 18.04 -18.33
N PHE A 22 2.88 18.50 -17.76
CA PHE A 22 2.83 19.16 -16.46
C PHE A 22 2.02 18.33 -15.47
N MET A 23 2.46 18.32 -14.22
CA MET A 23 1.72 17.77 -13.09
C MET A 23 1.56 18.87 -12.02
N ASN A 24 0.33 19.18 -11.64
CA ASN A 24 -0.02 20.23 -10.69
C ASN A 24 0.62 21.59 -11.04
N GLY A 25 0.75 21.88 -12.34
CA GLY A 25 1.36 23.12 -12.86
C GLY A 25 2.89 23.13 -12.93
N GLN A 26 3.57 22.05 -12.53
CA GLN A 26 5.02 21.90 -12.65
C GLN A 26 5.38 21.04 -13.85
N LEU A 27 6.43 21.44 -14.60
CA LEU A 27 6.94 20.66 -15.72
C LEU A 27 7.49 19.32 -15.21
N LEU A 28 6.93 18.22 -15.71
CA LEU A 28 7.32 16.85 -15.39
C LEU A 28 8.28 16.29 -16.44
N LEU A 29 7.94 16.45 -17.72
CA LEU A 29 8.67 15.90 -18.86
C LEU A 29 8.56 16.87 -20.03
N GLU A 30 9.66 17.04 -20.77
CA GLU A 30 9.64 17.72 -22.06
C GLU A 30 10.45 16.87 -23.05
N GLU A 31 9.80 16.44 -24.12
CA GLU A 31 10.41 15.58 -25.13
C GLU A 31 10.02 16.03 -26.53
N ILE A 32 10.90 15.76 -27.49
CA ILE A 32 10.65 15.97 -28.91
C ILE A 32 10.20 14.64 -29.50
N TYR A 33 9.02 14.63 -30.08
CA TYR A 33 8.48 13.44 -30.76
C TYR A 33 8.49 13.63 -32.26
N GLU A 34 9.01 12.63 -32.98
CA GLU A 34 9.05 12.58 -34.44
C GLU A 34 7.94 11.65 -34.97
N HIS A 35 7.39 11.98 -36.14
CA HIS A 35 6.31 11.21 -36.76
C HIS A 35 6.79 9.87 -37.38
N ASP A 36 5.91 8.87 -37.48
CA ASP A 36 6.25 7.57 -38.06
C ASP A 36 6.12 7.46 -39.61
N GLY A 37 5.69 8.54 -40.27
CA GLY A 37 5.53 8.59 -41.74
C GLY A 37 4.21 9.21 -42.22
N ASN A 38 3.25 9.44 -41.33
CA ASN A 38 1.95 10.06 -41.64
C ASN A 38 1.67 11.39 -40.93
N ASN A 39 2.71 12.06 -40.39
CA ASN A 39 2.57 13.19 -39.46
C ASN A 39 1.72 12.84 -38.23
N LEU A 40 1.72 11.59 -37.80
CA LEU A 40 1.06 11.16 -36.57
C LEU A 40 2.12 10.86 -35.51
N ILE A 41 1.90 11.40 -34.32
CA ILE A 41 2.72 11.15 -33.14
C ILE A 41 1.88 10.36 -32.15
N HIS A 42 2.47 9.29 -31.62
CA HIS A 42 1.85 8.28 -30.79
C HIS A 42 2.46 8.29 -29.39
N LEU A 43 1.70 8.65 -28.37
CA LEU A 43 2.19 8.75 -26.98
C LEU A 43 1.54 7.72 -26.07
N LYS A 44 2.37 6.87 -25.45
CA LYS A 44 1.95 5.89 -24.43
C LYS A 44 2.15 6.46 -23.03
N LEU A 45 1.23 7.33 -22.60
CA LEU A 45 1.37 8.08 -21.33
C LEU A 45 0.67 7.43 -20.13
N ARG A 46 -0.14 6.38 -20.36
CA ARG A 46 -0.93 5.75 -19.29
C ARG A 46 -0.05 5.26 -18.14
N ASP A 47 0.98 4.48 -18.46
CA ASP A 47 1.87 3.90 -17.45
C ASP A 47 2.65 4.97 -16.70
N LEU A 48 3.08 6.02 -17.41
CA LEU A 48 3.70 7.20 -16.81
C LEU A 48 2.76 7.83 -15.77
N PHE A 49 1.54 8.20 -16.17
CA PHE A 49 0.60 8.84 -15.25
C PHE A 49 0.18 7.93 -14.09
N HIS A 50 -0.03 6.64 -14.34
CA HIS A 50 -0.35 5.68 -13.29
C HIS A 50 0.79 5.52 -12.27
N SER A 51 2.05 5.56 -12.73
CA SER A 51 3.23 5.45 -11.85
C SER A 51 3.42 6.65 -10.93
N LEU A 52 2.86 7.82 -11.30
CA LEU A 52 2.98 9.07 -10.55
C LEU A 52 1.90 9.23 -9.47
N LEU A 53 0.89 8.37 -9.47
CA LEU A 53 -0.19 8.41 -8.50
C LEU A 53 -0.05 7.28 -7.48
N GLU A 54 -0.30 7.59 -6.20
CA GLU A 54 -0.20 6.63 -5.10
C GLU A 54 -1.45 6.65 -4.21
N THR A 55 -1.91 5.46 -3.81
CA THR A 55 -2.91 5.29 -2.76
C THR A 55 -2.18 4.82 -1.50
N VAL A 56 -2.29 5.61 -0.43
CA VAL A 56 -1.69 5.31 0.86
C VAL A 56 -2.63 4.42 1.66
N ILE A 57 -2.11 3.32 2.20
CA ILE A 57 -2.89 2.48 3.12
C ILE A 57 -2.91 3.16 4.50
N PRO A 58 -4.09 3.45 5.09
CA PRO A 58 -4.17 4.10 6.38
C PRO A 58 -3.57 3.20 7.49
N SER A 59 -2.59 3.72 8.21
CA SER A 59 -1.99 3.07 9.38
C SER A 59 -2.54 3.63 10.70
N ALA A 60 -3.02 4.86 10.70
CA ALA A 60 -3.62 5.54 11.85
C ALA A 60 -4.63 6.61 11.40
N GLY A 61 -5.44 7.10 12.34
CA GLY A 61 -6.43 8.16 12.10
C GLY A 61 -7.76 7.65 11.54
N ASN A 62 -8.74 8.57 11.52
CA ASN A 62 -10.12 8.28 11.15
C ASN A 62 -10.48 8.72 9.73
N LEU A 63 -9.84 9.76 9.20
CA LEU A 63 -10.04 10.24 7.83
C LEU A 63 -8.66 10.54 7.22
N LEU A 64 -8.36 9.90 6.09
CA LEU A 64 -7.14 10.14 5.33
C LEU A 64 -7.49 10.77 3.98
N ILE A 65 -6.94 11.96 3.70
CA ILE A 65 -6.99 12.57 2.37
C ILE A 65 -5.85 11.96 1.54
N GLN A 66 -6.21 11.34 0.41
CA GLN A 66 -5.30 10.68 -0.51
C GLN A 66 -4.68 11.69 -1.47
N GLU A 67 -3.81 12.56 -0.96
CA GLU A 67 -3.24 13.69 -1.71
C GLU A 67 -2.49 13.24 -2.98
N ALA A 68 -1.72 12.17 -2.91
CA ALA A 68 -0.95 11.63 -4.04
C ALA A 68 -1.78 10.80 -5.04
N SER A 69 -3.07 10.60 -4.77
CA SER A 69 -3.94 9.79 -5.63
C SER A 69 -4.72 10.59 -6.67
N VAL A 70 -4.64 11.92 -6.60
CA VAL A 70 -5.36 12.82 -7.50
C VAL A 70 -4.39 13.90 -7.92
N ALA A 71 -4.28 14.14 -9.23
CA ALA A 71 -3.45 15.22 -9.75
C ALA A 71 -4.06 15.85 -10.99
N ASP A 72 -3.76 17.13 -11.18
CA ASP A 72 -4.08 17.87 -12.38
C ASP A 72 -2.92 17.75 -13.37
N PHE A 73 -3.20 17.21 -14.56
CA PHE A 73 -2.23 17.07 -15.63
C PHE A 73 -2.52 18.06 -16.75
N GLY A 74 -1.45 18.52 -17.39
CA GLY A 74 -1.50 19.33 -18.59
C GLY A 74 -0.57 18.75 -19.64
N ILE A 75 -1.06 18.51 -20.85
CA ILE A 75 -0.22 18.19 -22.02
C ILE A 75 -0.18 19.43 -22.88
N GLN A 76 1.00 20.00 -23.08
CA GLN A 76 1.24 21.15 -23.95
C GLN A 76 1.97 20.68 -25.21
N ILE A 77 1.43 21.03 -26.37
CA ILE A 77 1.99 20.70 -27.69
C ILE A 77 2.31 22.01 -28.41
N GLN A 78 3.54 22.17 -28.89
CA GLN A 78 4.03 23.39 -29.51
C GLN A 78 3.68 23.49 -31.01
N GLU A 79 2.44 23.82 -31.34
CA GLU A 79 2.03 23.97 -32.74
C GLU A 79 2.55 25.27 -33.39
N GLN A 80 2.49 25.33 -34.73
CA GLN A 80 2.91 26.49 -35.54
C GLN A 80 2.15 27.79 -35.20
N THR A 81 0.93 27.67 -34.68
CA THR A 81 0.04 28.78 -34.28
C THR A 81 0.24 29.22 -32.83
N GLY A 82 1.08 28.50 -32.07
CA GLY A 82 1.31 28.68 -30.64
C GLY A 82 0.99 27.41 -29.84
N PRO A 83 1.37 27.36 -28.55
CA PRO A 83 1.18 26.17 -27.75
C PRO A 83 -0.30 25.89 -27.47
N VAL A 84 -0.74 24.65 -27.71
CA VAL A 84 -2.05 24.14 -27.32
C VAL A 84 -1.91 23.35 -26.04
N THR A 85 -2.75 23.62 -25.04
CA THR A 85 -2.72 22.94 -23.73
C THR A 85 -4.00 22.15 -23.50
N TYR A 86 -3.84 20.87 -23.17
CA TYR A 86 -4.90 19.95 -22.81
C TYR A 86 -4.84 19.64 -21.32
N SER A 87 -5.77 20.18 -20.53
CA SER A 87 -5.81 19.97 -19.08
C SER A 87 -6.87 18.95 -18.67
N PHE A 88 -6.49 18.02 -17.80
CA PHE A 88 -7.38 17.00 -17.27
C PHE A 88 -6.96 16.62 -15.85
N ARG A 89 -7.92 16.12 -15.06
CA ARG A 89 -7.66 15.60 -13.71
C ARG A 89 -7.70 14.08 -13.76
N LEU A 90 -6.67 13.45 -13.23
CA LEU A 90 -6.64 12.01 -13.02
C LEU A 90 -6.91 11.68 -11.57
N VAL A 91 -7.74 10.66 -11.37
CA VAL A 91 -7.98 10.02 -10.08
C VAL A 91 -7.47 8.61 -10.21
N LYS A 92 -6.56 8.19 -9.30
CA LYS A 92 -5.99 6.85 -9.33
C LYS A 92 -7.07 5.78 -9.20
N GLY A 93 -6.94 4.71 -9.98
CA GLY A 93 -7.92 3.64 -10.13
C GLY A 93 -8.73 3.81 -11.41
N GLY A 94 -9.53 2.82 -11.76
CA GLY A 94 -10.36 2.91 -12.97
C GLY A 94 -11.37 1.79 -13.10
N ILE A 95 -12.38 2.05 -13.93
CA ILE A 95 -13.34 1.05 -14.41
C ILE A 95 -13.15 0.87 -15.90
N ASP A 96 -12.99 -0.37 -16.34
CA ASP A 96 -13.07 -0.69 -17.76
C ASP A 96 -14.53 -0.62 -18.22
N SER A 97 -15.02 0.61 -18.40
CA SER A 97 -16.32 0.89 -18.97
C SER A 97 -16.08 1.53 -20.33
N ALA A 98 -15.87 0.71 -21.35
CA ALA A 98 -15.74 1.14 -22.74
C ALA A 98 -16.96 1.98 -23.20
N GLY A 99 -16.97 3.27 -22.87
CA GLY A 99 -18.01 4.24 -23.22
C GLY A 99 -19.37 4.07 -22.53
N ILE A 100 -19.54 3.15 -21.57
CA ILE A 100 -20.85 2.83 -20.99
C ILE A 100 -21.24 3.78 -19.85
N VAL A 101 -20.28 4.23 -19.04
CA VAL A 101 -20.53 5.10 -17.88
C VAL A 101 -19.54 6.25 -17.88
N ASP A 102 -20.06 7.47 -17.78
CA ASP A 102 -19.23 8.66 -17.57
C ASP A 102 -18.50 8.59 -16.22
N SER A 103 -17.21 8.90 -16.21
CA SER A 103 -16.36 8.80 -15.00
C SER A 103 -16.90 9.66 -13.85
N THR A 104 -17.41 10.85 -14.14
CA THR A 104 -17.96 11.76 -13.12
C THR A 104 -19.20 11.15 -12.47
N THR A 105 -20.10 10.62 -13.30
CA THR A 105 -21.33 9.95 -12.85
C THR A 105 -21.03 8.72 -11.99
N PHE A 106 -20.04 7.91 -12.40
CA PHE A 106 -19.59 6.77 -11.60
C PHE A 106 -19.05 7.21 -10.24
N LEU A 107 -18.14 8.18 -10.21
CA LEU A 107 -17.51 8.67 -8.97
C LEU A 107 -18.53 9.31 -8.02
N MET A 108 -19.56 9.98 -8.53
CA MET A 108 -20.63 10.52 -7.69
C MET A 108 -21.44 9.43 -6.98
N GLY A 109 -21.76 8.34 -7.69
CA GLY A 109 -22.69 7.30 -7.22
C GLY A 109 -22.05 6.12 -6.50
N ASN A 110 -20.73 6.00 -6.47
CA ASN A 110 -20.06 4.77 -6.01
C ASN A 110 -18.93 5.04 -5.03
N PHE A 111 -18.83 4.16 -4.04
CA PHE A 111 -17.59 3.96 -3.31
C PHE A 111 -16.57 3.25 -4.20
N LEU A 112 -15.30 3.57 -4.02
CA LEU A 112 -14.17 2.93 -4.71
C LEU A 112 -13.82 1.61 -4.03
N THR A 113 -14.75 0.65 -4.08
CA THR A 113 -14.62 -0.65 -3.41
C THR A 113 -15.24 -1.79 -4.21
N TRP A 114 -14.61 -2.96 -4.15
CA TRP A 114 -15.19 -4.22 -4.64
C TRP A 114 -15.76 -5.08 -3.51
N LYS A 115 -15.83 -4.54 -2.28
CA LYS A 115 -16.45 -5.22 -1.15
C LYS A 115 -17.91 -5.57 -1.48
N PRO A 116 -18.42 -6.70 -0.97
CA PRO A 116 -19.85 -6.95 -1.02
C PRO A 116 -20.59 -5.83 -0.29
N GLN A 117 -21.74 -5.42 -0.85
CA GLN A 117 -22.55 -4.34 -0.29
C GLN A 117 -22.98 -4.63 1.16
N VAL A 118 -23.24 -5.89 1.48
CA VAL A 118 -23.41 -6.37 2.86
C VAL A 118 -22.16 -7.14 3.25
N LYS A 119 -21.40 -6.61 4.20
CA LYS A 119 -20.14 -7.19 4.65
C LYS A 119 -20.23 -7.62 6.10
N LYS A 120 -19.97 -8.90 6.35
CA LYS A 120 -19.76 -9.43 7.70
C LYS A 120 -18.37 -9.05 8.21
N VAL A 121 -18.28 -8.53 9.43
CA VAL A 121 -17.02 -8.06 10.04
C VAL A 121 -17.00 -8.42 11.53
N LYS A 122 -15.82 -8.65 12.09
CA LYS A 122 -15.64 -8.67 13.55
C LYS A 122 -15.49 -7.24 14.08
N TYR A 123 -15.70 -7.07 15.38
CA TYR A 123 -15.77 -5.76 16.04
C TYR A 123 -14.54 -4.88 15.75
N LEU A 124 -13.34 -5.46 15.82
CA LEU A 124 -12.05 -4.77 15.67
C LEU A 124 -11.44 -4.88 14.26
N ASP A 125 -12.16 -5.46 13.30
CA ASP A 125 -11.64 -5.62 11.94
C ASP A 125 -11.34 -4.26 11.31
N PRO A 126 -10.16 -4.06 10.71
CA PRO A 126 -9.88 -2.87 9.95
C PRO A 126 -10.86 -2.76 8.79
N GLN A 127 -11.50 -1.61 8.65
CA GLN A 127 -12.34 -1.30 7.50
C GLN A 127 -12.15 0.15 7.10
N TRP A 128 -11.92 0.35 5.81
CA TRP A 128 -11.96 1.67 5.19
C TRP A 128 -12.95 1.70 4.05
N LEU A 129 -13.48 2.88 3.77
CA LEU A 129 -14.30 3.13 2.60
C LEU A 129 -13.72 4.34 1.89
N THR A 130 -13.45 4.22 0.59
CA THR A 130 -12.80 5.29 -0.18
C THR A 130 -13.81 5.92 -1.13
N TYR A 131 -13.82 7.25 -1.18
CA TYR A 131 -14.71 8.04 -2.03
C TYR A 131 -13.97 9.23 -2.64
N TYR A 132 -14.32 9.60 -3.88
CA TYR A 132 -13.85 10.83 -4.51
C TYR A 132 -14.98 11.86 -4.54
N SER A 133 -14.80 12.96 -3.82
CA SER A 133 -15.80 14.01 -3.69
C SER A 133 -15.83 14.91 -4.92
N VAL A 134 -16.72 14.63 -5.87
CA VAL A 134 -16.95 15.53 -7.03
C VAL A 134 -17.60 16.86 -6.60
N GLN A 135 -18.29 16.84 -5.47
CA GLN A 135 -18.82 17.99 -4.73
C GLN A 135 -18.54 17.80 -3.24
N GLU A 136 -18.77 18.81 -2.41
CA GLU A 136 -18.74 18.61 -0.96
C GLU A 136 -19.72 17.51 -0.56
N ALA A 137 -19.23 16.57 0.24
CA ALA A 137 -19.93 15.31 0.51
C ALA A 137 -19.80 14.94 1.98
N ARG A 138 -20.73 14.14 2.47
CA ARG A 138 -20.84 13.78 3.89
C ARG A 138 -21.01 12.27 4.03
N LEU A 139 -20.15 11.61 4.80
CA LEU A 139 -20.38 10.21 5.19
C LEU A 139 -21.38 10.19 6.33
N VAL A 140 -22.52 9.58 6.07
CA VAL A 140 -23.61 9.41 7.03
C VAL A 140 -23.75 7.93 7.36
N ILE A 141 -24.04 7.65 8.63
CA ILE A 141 -24.27 6.31 9.13
C ILE A 141 -25.63 6.19 9.83
N GLN A 142 -26.18 4.98 9.85
CA GLN A 142 -27.41 4.67 10.54
C GLN A 142 -27.36 3.25 11.10
N ALA A 143 -27.71 3.08 12.37
CA ALA A 143 -27.74 1.79 13.02
C ALA A 143 -29.15 1.20 12.98
N THR A 144 -29.24 -0.10 12.75
CA THR A 144 -30.47 -0.87 12.97
C THR A 144 -30.25 -1.85 14.11
N TYR A 145 -31.24 -1.95 14.98
CA TYR A 145 -31.27 -2.81 16.16
C TYR A 145 -32.37 -3.85 15.99
N GLN A 146 -32.15 -5.02 16.58
CA GLN A 146 -33.16 -6.07 16.65
C GLN A 146 -33.68 -6.14 18.10
N GLU A 147 -34.94 -5.78 18.31
CA GLU A 147 -35.58 -5.72 19.63
C GLU A 147 -36.97 -6.37 19.54
N ASN A 148 -37.25 -7.37 20.37
CA ASN A 148 -38.55 -8.07 20.41
C ASN A 148 -39.06 -8.53 19.03
N ASP A 149 -38.17 -9.08 18.20
CA ASP A 149 -38.42 -9.47 16.79
C ASP A 149 -38.78 -8.33 15.82
N GLU A 150 -38.68 -7.07 16.26
CA GLU A 150 -38.81 -5.88 15.41
C GLU A 150 -37.44 -5.28 15.08
N MET A 151 -37.36 -4.66 13.91
CA MET A 151 -36.17 -3.92 13.46
C MET A 151 -36.40 -2.44 13.67
N LEU A 152 -35.62 -1.84 14.57
CA LEU A 152 -35.68 -0.41 14.88
C LEU A 152 -34.45 0.29 14.32
N THR A 153 -34.65 1.39 13.60
CA THR A 153 -33.57 2.14 12.97
C THR A 153 -33.33 3.45 13.73
N SER A 154 -32.07 3.83 13.93
CA SER A 154 -31.70 5.12 14.53
C SER A 154 -31.97 6.29 13.58
N GLU A 155 -31.89 7.51 14.12
CA GLU A 155 -31.65 8.68 13.27
C GLU A 155 -30.27 8.57 12.59
N PRO A 156 -30.11 9.13 11.38
CA PRO A 156 -28.80 9.19 10.72
C PRO A 156 -27.81 10.09 11.48
N VAL A 157 -26.53 9.70 11.49
CA VAL A 157 -25.45 10.43 12.14
C VAL A 157 -24.37 10.77 11.11
N LEU A 158 -23.97 12.04 11.07
CA LEU A 158 -22.83 12.50 10.28
C LEU A 158 -21.52 12.06 10.95
N VAL A 159 -20.65 11.39 10.20
CA VAL A 159 -19.33 10.94 10.70
C VAL A 159 -18.20 11.81 10.16
N TYR A 160 -18.21 12.06 8.85
CA TYR A 160 -17.15 12.82 8.18
C TYR A 160 -17.72 13.79 7.16
N THR A 161 -17.09 14.96 7.05
CA THR A 161 -17.25 15.88 5.92
C THR A 161 -16.06 15.70 4.99
N LEU A 162 -16.34 15.52 3.70
CA LEU A 162 -15.36 15.21 2.65
C LEU A 162 -15.20 16.43 1.73
N PRO A 163 -14.01 17.03 1.66
CA PRO A 163 -13.78 18.22 0.85
C PRO A 163 -13.98 17.98 -0.64
N LEU A 164 -14.48 18.99 -1.36
CA LEU A 164 -14.59 19.00 -2.81
C LEU A 164 -13.23 18.69 -3.49
N GLY A 165 -13.27 17.86 -4.51
CA GLY A 165 -12.13 17.53 -5.37
C GLY A 165 -11.07 16.63 -4.73
N LYS A 166 -11.37 16.03 -3.56
CA LYS A 166 -10.44 15.17 -2.82
C LYS A 166 -10.90 13.72 -2.84
N LYS A 167 -9.94 12.80 -2.95
CA LYS A 167 -10.14 11.37 -2.66
C LYS A 167 -9.87 11.13 -1.18
N CYS A 168 -10.81 10.53 -0.47
CA CYS A 168 -10.74 10.33 0.98
C CYS A 168 -10.95 8.86 1.32
N SER A 169 -10.09 8.30 2.19
CA SER A 169 -10.28 6.98 2.80
C SER A 169 -10.73 7.16 4.25
N MET A 170 -11.95 6.71 4.53
CA MET A 170 -12.65 6.90 5.80
C MET A 170 -12.58 5.63 6.64
N ASN A 171 -12.22 5.74 7.91
CA ASN A 171 -12.27 4.64 8.87
C ASN A 171 -13.74 4.31 9.17
N VAL A 172 -14.12 3.09 8.83
CA VAL A 172 -15.46 2.51 9.03
C VAL A 172 -15.36 1.18 9.78
N LYS A 173 -14.31 1.02 10.61
CA LYS A 173 -14.22 -0.07 11.60
C LYS A 173 -15.51 -0.13 12.40
N PHE A 174 -16.01 -1.34 12.65
CA PHE A 174 -17.31 -1.50 13.29
C PHE A 174 -17.34 -0.86 14.70
N GLU A 175 -16.29 -1.04 15.50
CA GLU A 175 -16.08 -0.32 16.77
C GLU A 175 -16.20 1.20 16.63
N HIS A 176 -15.58 1.78 15.60
CA HIS A 176 -15.59 3.22 15.38
C HIS A 176 -17.00 3.73 15.02
N LEU A 177 -17.69 3.02 14.13
CA LEU A 177 -19.07 3.35 13.75
C LEU A 177 -20.03 3.19 14.93
N TRP A 178 -19.86 2.12 15.71
CA TRP A 178 -20.65 1.86 16.90
C TRP A 178 -20.58 3.00 17.89
N ALA A 179 -19.43 3.66 18.06
CA ALA A 179 -19.26 4.74 19.02
C ALA A 179 -20.27 5.89 18.83
N GLY A 180 -20.77 6.13 17.60
CA GLY A 180 -21.84 7.09 17.32
C GLY A 180 -23.23 6.67 17.82
N PHE A 181 -23.38 5.41 18.23
CA PHE A 181 -24.63 4.75 18.58
C PHE A 181 -24.59 4.05 19.95
N ALA A 182 -23.49 4.18 20.68
CA ALA A 182 -23.28 3.48 21.93
C ALA A 182 -24.35 3.86 22.96
N GLN A 183 -25.24 2.91 23.25
CA GLN A 183 -26.27 3.02 24.29
C GLN A 183 -26.13 1.80 25.21
N GLU A 184 -26.29 2.03 26.52
CA GLU A 184 -26.14 0.97 27.51
C GLU A 184 -27.18 -0.14 27.28
N GLY A 185 -26.73 -1.39 27.20
CA GLY A 185 -27.60 -2.56 26.96
C GLY A 185 -28.11 -2.73 25.52
N ARG A 186 -27.64 -1.92 24.55
CA ARG A 186 -28.11 -1.95 23.16
C ARG A 186 -26.97 -2.13 22.17
N SER A 187 -27.07 -3.15 21.31
CA SER A 187 -26.11 -3.47 20.26
C SER A 187 -26.74 -3.25 18.89
N PRO A 188 -26.15 -2.43 18.00
CA PRO A 188 -26.50 -2.44 16.59
C PRO A 188 -26.40 -3.85 16.01
N TYR A 189 -27.44 -4.29 15.32
CA TYR A 189 -27.44 -5.54 14.55
C TYR A 189 -26.62 -5.36 13.26
N TYR A 190 -26.77 -4.21 12.61
CA TYR A 190 -25.90 -3.75 11.54
C TYR A 190 -25.84 -2.22 11.49
N ILE A 191 -24.81 -1.71 10.82
CA ILE A 191 -24.64 -0.28 10.57
C ILE A 191 -24.54 -0.05 9.07
N ASP A 192 -25.40 0.83 8.56
CA ASP A 192 -25.44 1.27 7.18
C ASP A 192 -24.65 2.56 7.01
N CYS A 193 -23.86 2.65 5.93
CA CYS A 193 -23.03 3.81 5.58
C CYS A 193 -23.36 4.26 4.15
N TRP A 194 -23.50 5.56 3.92
CA TRP A 194 -23.65 6.12 2.57
C TRP A 194 -23.09 7.55 2.50
N ILE A 195 -22.84 8.03 1.30
CA ILE A 195 -22.54 9.44 1.05
C ILE A 195 -23.85 10.19 0.80
N ALA A 196 -24.01 11.30 1.52
CA ALA A 196 -25.02 12.32 1.27
C ALA A 196 -24.35 13.61 0.78
N ASP A 197 -25.10 14.45 0.06
CA ASP A 197 -24.67 15.82 -0.24
C ASP A 197 -25.05 16.80 0.88
N GLU A 198 -24.84 18.10 0.62
CA GLU A 198 -25.20 19.15 1.56
C GLU A 198 -26.70 19.25 1.87
N GLY A 199 -27.54 18.85 0.91
CA GLY A 199 -28.99 18.80 1.04
C GLY A 199 -29.51 17.51 1.67
N GLU A 200 -28.61 16.67 2.19
CA GLU A 200 -28.89 15.36 2.80
C GLU A 200 -29.43 14.31 1.81
N ASP A 201 -29.34 14.58 0.50
CA ASP A 201 -29.70 13.62 -0.53
C ASP A 201 -28.62 12.54 -0.63
N LYS A 202 -29.03 11.29 -0.44
CA LYS A 202 -28.17 10.12 -0.61
C LYS A 202 -27.69 10.00 -2.07
N LYS A 203 -26.37 9.95 -2.27
CA LYS A 203 -25.72 9.85 -3.58
C LYS A 203 -25.23 8.44 -3.91
N THR A 204 -24.72 7.72 -2.91
CA THR A 204 -24.18 6.36 -3.12
C THR A 204 -25.19 5.29 -2.73
N TYR A 205 -24.96 4.06 -3.17
CA TYR A 205 -25.57 2.90 -2.52
C TYR A 205 -25.17 2.82 -1.03
N THR A 206 -25.95 2.08 -0.24
CA THR A 206 -25.64 1.84 1.18
C THR A 206 -24.65 0.68 1.30
N GLN A 207 -23.52 0.92 1.94
CA GLN A 207 -22.61 -0.12 2.40
C GLN A 207 -23.00 -0.55 3.82
N ARG A 208 -23.35 -1.82 4.00
CA ARG A 208 -23.81 -2.39 5.28
C ARG A 208 -22.70 -3.19 5.94
N TYR A 209 -22.44 -2.94 7.21
CA TYR A 209 -21.56 -3.75 8.06
C TYR A 209 -22.39 -4.51 9.08
N VAL A 210 -22.26 -5.84 9.08
CA VAL A 210 -22.96 -6.74 10.00
C VAL A 210 -21.93 -7.36 10.92
N LEU A 211 -22.16 -7.29 12.23
CA LEU A 211 -21.27 -7.95 13.18
C LEU A 211 -21.43 -9.47 13.05
N MET A 212 -20.32 -10.18 12.84
CA MET A 212 -20.30 -11.63 12.86
C MET A 212 -19.65 -12.15 14.14
N ASP A 213 -20.20 -13.25 14.65
CA ASP A 213 -19.67 -14.00 15.78
C ASP A 213 -19.07 -15.36 15.36
N GLU A 214 -18.88 -15.57 14.05
CA GLU A 214 -18.24 -16.79 13.55
C GLU A 214 -16.74 -16.73 13.87
N TYR A 215 -16.24 -17.72 14.60
CA TYR A 215 -14.82 -17.91 14.87
C TYR A 215 -14.21 -18.87 13.85
N HIS A 216 -13.19 -18.41 13.11
CA HIS A 216 -12.32 -19.28 12.34
C HIS A 216 -10.90 -19.18 12.93
N GLU A 217 -10.25 -20.32 13.10
CA GLU A 217 -8.90 -20.41 13.69
C GLU A 217 -7.84 -19.73 12.81
N PHE A 218 -7.98 -19.84 11.48
CA PHE A 218 -6.99 -19.37 10.51
C PHE A 218 -7.39 -18.05 9.84
N ASP A 219 -8.08 -17.20 10.59
CA ASP A 219 -8.53 -15.88 10.15
C ASP A 219 -7.35 -14.91 9.97
N ASP A 220 -6.99 -14.64 8.71
CA ASP A 220 -6.00 -13.61 8.37
C ASP A 220 -6.66 -12.49 7.57
N LEU A 221 -6.34 -11.25 7.93
CA LEU A 221 -6.83 -10.05 7.25
C LEU A 221 -5.72 -9.48 6.37
N PHE A 222 -6.09 -9.12 5.14
CA PHE A 222 -5.20 -8.46 4.20
C PHE A 222 -5.82 -7.15 3.75
N VAL A 223 -5.00 -6.11 3.65
CA VAL A 223 -5.36 -4.77 3.22
C VAL A 223 -4.65 -4.48 1.90
N PHE A 224 -5.36 -3.93 0.92
CA PHE A 224 -4.76 -3.66 -0.38
C PHE A 224 -5.42 -2.49 -1.10
N GLU A 225 -4.71 -1.93 -2.07
CA GLU A 225 -5.26 -1.00 -3.06
C GLU A 225 -6.00 -1.79 -4.13
N ASN A 226 -7.31 -1.59 -4.25
CA ASN A 226 -8.12 -2.24 -5.28
C ASN A 226 -7.98 -1.55 -6.65
N SER A 227 -8.49 -2.17 -7.71
CA SER A 227 -8.45 -1.57 -9.06
C SER A 227 -9.23 -0.27 -9.22
N LEU A 228 -10.20 0.01 -8.34
CA LEU A 228 -10.90 1.31 -8.27
C LEU A 228 -10.07 2.40 -7.58
N GLY A 229 -8.85 2.08 -7.13
CA GLY A 229 -7.96 3.00 -6.42
C GLY A 229 -8.40 3.30 -4.99
N GLY A 230 -9.29 2.49 -4.41
CA GLY A 230 -9.65 2.55 -3.01
C GLY A 230 -8.96 1.48 -2.17
N VAL A 231 -9.18 1.55 -0.86
CA VAL A 231 -8.57 0.63 0.11
C VAL A 231 -9.58 -0.44 0.54
N ASP A 232 -9.29 -1.69 0.18
CA ASP A 232 -10.09 -2.84 0.56
C ASP A 232 -9.40 -3.72 1.60
N VAL A 233 -10.21 -4.47 2.33
CA VAL A 233 -9.76 -5.40 3.38
C VAL A 233 -10.44 -6.73 3.18
N ILE A 234 -9.69 -7.77 2.84
CA ILE A 234 -10.20 -9.13 2.63
C ILE A 234 -9.78 -10.04 3.80
N ARG A 235 -10.64 -11.00 4.13
CA ARG A 235 -10.40 -12.01 5.15
C ARG A 235 -10.26 -13.36 4.47
N PHE A 236 -9.20 -14.08 4.76
CA PHE A 236 -8.99 -15.45 4.32
C PHE A 236 -9.00 -16.39 5.52
N THR A 237 -9.71 -17.51 5.38
CA THR A 237 -10.03 -18.42 6.49
C THR A 237 -9.30 -19.77 6.40
N GLY A 238 -8.52 -19.99 5.33
CA GLY A 238 -7.69 -21.18 5.15
C GLY A 238 -6.38 -21.11 5.92
N GLU A 239 -5.66 -22.23 6.02
CA GLU A 239 -4.40 -22.30 6.76
C GLU A 239 -3.29 -21.44 6.13
N ILE A 240 -2.32 -21.05 6.97
CA ILE A 240 -1.08 -20.40 6.55
C ILE A 240 0.10 -21.30 6.91
N GLU A 241 0.86 -21.71 5.90
CA GLU A 241 2.11 -22.45 6.06
C GLU A 241 3.28 -21.45 6.08
N ASN A 242 4.21 -21.64 7.01
CA ASN A 242 5.39 -20.80 7.15
C ASN A 242 6.63 -21.58 6.71
N GLN A 243 7.27 -21.11 5.65
CA GLN A 243 8.47 -21.69 5.07
C GLN A 243 9.66 -20.78 5.37
N VAL A 244 10.65 -21.32 6.08
CA VAL A 244 11.88 -20.60 6.41
C VAL A 244 13.03 -21.25 5.65
N ASN A 245 13.67 -20.46 4.80
CA ASN A 245 14.82 -20.89 4.02
C ASN A 245 16.08 -20.19 4.54
N HIS A 246 17.12 -21.00 4.77
CA HIS A 246 18.44 -20.53 5.17
C HIS A 246 19.45 -21.00 4.12
N GLU A 247 20.09 -20.05 3.43
CA GLU A 247 21.20 -20.34 2.53
C GLU A 247 22.51 -19.89 3.18
N PHE A 248 23.32 -20.85 3.62
CA PHE A 248 24.63 -20.59 4.21
C PHE A 248 25.68 -20.43 3.10
N LYS A 249 26.29 -19.25 3.03
CA LYS A 249 27.45 -19.01 2.18
C LYS A 249 28.72 -19.27 2.97
N SER A 250 29.59 -20.13 2.43
CA SER A 250 30.87 -20.48 3.03
C SER A 250 32.02 -20.25 2.06
N ALA A 251 33.19 -19.95 2.61
CA ALA A 251 34.43 -19.77 1.86
C ALA A 251 35.61 -20.36 2.65
N LEU A 252 36.69 -20.70 1.94
CA LEU A 252 37.93 -21.16 2.55
C LEU A 252 38.72 -19.96 3.08
N PHE A 253 38.96 -19.93 4.39
CA PHE A 253 39.81 -18.94 5.06
C PHE A 253 41.07 -19.63 5.58
N GLY A 254 42.16 -19.57 4.79
CA GLY A 254 43.38 -20.32 5.10
C GLY A 254 43.19 -21.81 4.85
N GLU A 255 43.28 -22.62 5.91
CA GLU A 255 43.06 -24.08 5.85
C GLU A 255 41.65 -24.52 6.31
N GLU A 256 40.81 -23.58 6.76
CA GLU A 256 39.47 -23.87 7.29
C GLU A 256 38.37 -23.23 6.44
N THR A 257 37.38 -24.03 6.05
CA THR A 257 36.13 -23.51 5.47
C THR A 257 35.29 -22.91 6.58
N ARG A 258 34.88 -21.64 6.42
CA ARG A 258 33.99 -20.96 7.37
C ARG A 258 32.79 -20.38 6.65
N GLU A 259 31.64 -20.46 7.30
CA GLU A 259 30.45 -19.72 6.90
C GLU A 259 30.67 -18.23 7.18
N TYR A 260 30.41 -17.39 6.19
CA TYR A 260 30.61 -15.94 6.31
C TYR A 260 29.31 -15.15 6.15
N ASP A 261 28.30 -15.74 5.51
CA ASP A 261 27.00 -15.12 5.30
C ASP A 261 25.89 -16.17 5.34
N MET A 262 24.70 -15.76 5.74
CA MET A 262 23.49 -16.58 5.76
C MET A 262 22.37 -15.72 5.20
N VAL A 263 21.88 -16.10 4.02
CA VAL A 263 20.70 -15.47 3.44
C VAL A 263 19.49 -16.10 4.09
N PHE A 264 18.77 -15.29 4.86
CA PHE A 264 17.50 -15.65 5.48
C PHE A 264 16.36 -15.19 4.59
N SER A 265 15.45 -16.10 4.26
CA SER A 265 14.17 -15.72 3.67
C SER A 265 13.02 -16.46 4.35
N ARG A 266 11.97 -15.71 4.66
CA ARG A 266 10.71 -16.23 5.20
C ARG A 266 9.61 -16.03 4.18
N GLU A 267 9.00 -17.13 3.79
CA GLU A 267 7.90 -17.19 2.86
C GLU A 267 6.69 -17.82 3.53
N PHE A 268 5.51 -17.42 3.10
CA PHE A 268 4.25 -17.89 3.64
C PHE A 268 3.38 -18.36 2.49
N VAL A 269 2.82 -19.56 2.60
CA VAL A 269 1.81 -20.07 1.68
C VAL A 269 0.47 -19.94 2.36
N LYS A 270 -0.39 -19.07 1.85
CA LYS A 270 -1.74 -18.84 2.40
C LYS A 270 -2.78 -19.49 1.50
N ASN A 271 -3.61 -20.32 2.11
CA ASN A 271 -4.86 -20.78 1.52
C ASN A 271 -5.97 -19.76 1.79
N THR A 272 -6.75 -19.41 0.78
CA THR A 272 -7.83 -18.41 0.91
C THR A 272 -9.00 -18.89 1.79
N GLY A 273 -9.15 -20.21 1.96
CA GLY A 273 -10.41 -20.83 2.32
C GLY A 273 -11.33 -20.96 1.10
N TYR A 274 -12.41 -21.72 1.25
CA TYR A 274 -13.39 -21.90 0.18
C TYR A 274 -14.22 -20.64 -0.04
N PHE A 275 -14.35 -20.24 -1.30
CA PHE A 275 -15.21 -19.12 -1.69
C PHE A 275 -16.68 -19.50 -1.56
N ARG A 276 -17.46 -18.64 -0.92
CA ARG A 276 -18.91 -18.85 -0.71
C ARG A 276 -19.73 -18.43 -1.92
N ASN A 277 -19.22 -17.50 -2.73
CA ASN A 277 -19.90 -16.95 -3.89
C ASN A 277 -18.90 -16.34 -4.89
N GLY A 278 -19.39 -15.99 -6.09
CA GLY A 278 -18.56 -15.40 -7.14
C GLY A 278 -18.03 -13.98 -6.83
N TYR A 279 -18.66 -13.23 -5.92
CA TYR A 279 -18.15 -11.91 -5.52
C TYR A 279 -16.85 -12.03 -4.71
N GLU A 280 -16.76 -13.00 -3.79
CA GLU A 280 -15.52 -13.28 -3.06
C GLU A 280 -14.39 -13.68 -4.00
N LEU A 281 -14.70 -14.42 -5.08
CA LEU A 281 -13.75 -14.78 -6.12
C LEU A 281 -13.21 -13.55 -6.86
N LEU A 282 -14.09 -12.69 -7.35
CA LEU A 282 -13.70 -11.45 -8.05
C LEU A 282 -12.87 -10.53 -7.16
N TRP A 283 -13.29 -10.39 -5.90
CA TRP A 283 -12.57 -9.58 -4.93
C TRP A 283 -11.20 -10.15 -4.58
N THR A 284 -11.08 -11.48 -4.51
CA THR A 284 -9.80 -12.17 -4.34
C THR A 284 -8.89 -11.99 -5.56
N ASN A 285 -9.44 -12.07 -6.77
CA ASN A 285 -8.68 -11.82 -8.00
C ASN A 285 -8.12 -10.39 -8.02
N ASP A 286 -8.89 -9.41 -7.57
CA ASP A 286 -8.43 -8.03 -7.47
C ASP A 286 -7.30 -7.87 -6.43
N PHE A 287 -7.41 -8.54 -5.27
CA PHE A 287 -6.32 -8.65 -4.30
C PHE A 287 -5.05 -9.27 -4.93
N LEU A 288 -5.20 -10.39 -5.64
CA LEU A 288 -4.09 -11.08 -6.29
C LEU A 288 -3.48 -10.27 -7.43
N ALA A 289 -4.22 -9.35 -8.05
CA ALA A 289 -3.70 -8.44 -9.08
C ALA A 289 -3.01 -7.18 -8.52
N SER A 290 -3.39 -6.72 -7.33
CA SER A 290 -2.91 -5.45 -6.75
C SER A 290 -1.42 -5.42 -6.40
N LEU A 291 -0.62 -4.46 -6.84
CA LEU A 291 0.80 -4.38 -6.43
C LEU A 291 1.00 -3.88 -4.98
N CYS A 292 -0.04 -3.34 -4.35
CA CYS A 292 0.00 -2.72 -3.03
C CYS A 292 -0.79 -3.55 -2.03
N ARG A 293 -0.14 -4.56 -1.43
CA ARG A 293 -0.76 -5.51 -0.49
C ARG A 293 -0.08 -5.49 0.86
N TYR A 294 -0.87 -5.68 1.91
CA TYR A 294 -0.43 -5.70 3.31
C TYR A 294 -1.15 -6.81 4.05
N GLN A 295 -0.47 -7.50 4.97
CA GLN A 295 -1.12 -8.34 5.98
C GLN A 295 -1.40 -7.46 7.19
N TYR A 296 -2.61 -7.53 7.76
CA TYR A 296 -2.96 -6.78 8.96
C TYR A 296 -2.66 -7.62 10.19
N VAL A 297 -1.63 -7.22 10.94
CA VAL A 297 -1.13 -7.95 12.11
C VAL A 297 -1.06 -7.00 13.29
N SER A 298 -1.58 -7.41 14.45
CA SER A 298 -1.50 -6.65 15.71
C SER A 298 -1.96 -5.19 15.59
N GLY A 299 -2.99 -4.94 14.80
CA GLY A 299 -3.57 -3.60 14.63
C GLY A 299 -2.89 -2.72 13.57
N MET A 300 -1.91 -3.23 12.81
CA MET A 300 -1.21 -2.47 11.79
C MET A 300 -1.07 -3.21 10.46
N PRO A 301 -1.12 -2.51 9.32
CA PRO A 301 -0.82 -3.09 8.01
C PRO A 301 0.69 -3.24 7.81
N VAL A 302 1.15 -4.47 7.56
CA VAL A 302 2.55 -4.80 7.25
C VAL A 302 2.67 -5.15 5.77
N ARG A 303 3.50 -4.42 5.02
CA ARG A 303 3.63 -4.57 3.56
C ARG A 303 4.15 -5.96 3.18
N ILE A 304 3.48 -6.61 2.24
CA ILE A 304 3.86 -7.92 1.69
C ILE A 304 4.19 -7.84 0.20
N VAL A 305 4.98 -8.81 -0.27
CA VAL A 305 5.31 -9.02 -1.67
C VAL A 305 4.86 -10.43 -2.07
N LEU A 306 3.94 -10.49 -3.02
CA LEU A 306 3.44 -11.74 -3.60
C LEU A 306 4.52 -12.32 -4.53
N LYS A 307 4.79 -13.62 -4.40
CA LYS A 307 5.77 -14.35 -5.22
C LYS A 307 5.10 -15.14 -6.33
N SER A 308 4.02 -15.81 -5.99
CA SER A 308 3.22 -16.62 -6.91
C SER A 308 1.81 -16.82 -6.35
N PHE A 309 0.90 -17.19 -7.24
CA PHE A 309 -0.42 -17.69 -6.86
C PHE A 309 -0.88 -18.69 -7.91
N GLU A 310 -1.64 -19.68 -7.48
CA GLU A 310 -2.32 -20.62 -8.39
C GLU A 310 -3.82 -20.40 -8.30
N ALA A 311 -4.40 -19.91 -9.39
CA ALA A 311 -5.83 -19.72 -9.54
C ALA A 311 -6.39 -20.74 -10.53
N LYS A 312 -7.28 -21.63 -10.07
CA LYS A 312 -8.08 -22.53 -10.91
C LYS A 312 -9.53 -22.40 -10.49
N ASP A 313 -10.38 -21.91 -11.40
CA ASP A 313 -11.82 -21.83 -11.20
C ASP A 313 -12.51 -22.98 -11.93
N ILE A 314 -13.06 -23.92 -11.17
CA ILE A 314 -13.84 -25.05 -11.69
C ILE A 314 -15.28 -24.89 -11.18
N LYS A 315 -16.21 -24.59 -12.10
CA LYS A 315 -17.63 -24.31 -11.77
C LYS A 315 -18.34 -25.39 -10.96
N THR A 316 -17.86 -26.63 -10.98
CA THR A 316 -18.47 -27.77 -10.29
C THR A 316 -17.85 -28.07 -8.93
N GLU A 317 -16.85 -27.30 -8.48
CA GLU A 317 -16.08 -27.59 -7.27
C GLU A 317 -16.10 -26.41 -6.28
N LEU A 318 -15.77 -26.72 -5.02
CA LEU A 318 -15.51 -25.70 -4.01
C LEU A 318 -14.14 -25.08 -4.27
N ASN A 319 -14.15 -23.95 -4.96
CA ASN A 319 -12.93 -23.22 -5.31
C ASN A 319 -12.27 -22.59 -4.08
N HIS A 320 -10.94 -22.62 -4.07
CA HIS A 320 -10.05 -21.93 -3.16
C HIS A 320 -8.74 -21.69 -3.91
N TYR A 321 -7.95 -20.70 -3.48
CA TYR A 321 -6.63 -20.43 -4.04
C TYR A 321 -5.54 -20.57 -3.00
N ASN A 322 -4.33 -20.85 -3.47
CA ASN A 322 -3.11 -20.77 -2.69
C ASN A 322 -2.22 -19.69 -3.29
N PHE A 323 -1.63 -18.88 -2.43
CA PHE A 323 -0.66 -17.88 -2.85
C PHE A 323 0.52 -17.82 -1.90
N THR A 324 1.69 -17.58 -2.46
CA THR A 324 2.95 -17.47 -1.72
C THR A 324 3.34 -16.00 -1.61
N PHE A 325 3.61 -15.54 -0.41
CA PHE A 325 4.07 -14.17 -0.17
C PHE A 325 5.22 -14.12 0.84
N SER A 326 5.85 -12.96 0.90
CA SER A 326 6.94 -12.64 1.82
C SER A 326 6.68 -11.26 2.43
N LEU A 327 7.14 -11.01 3.65
CA LEU A 327 7.14 -9.63 4.16
C LEU A 327 8.12 -8.80 3.34
N SER A 328 7.77 -7.56 3.02
CA SER A 328 8.60 -6.66 2.22
C SER A 328 9.92 -6.30 2.91
N LYS A 329 9.89 -6.16 4.24
CA LYS A 329 11.07 -6.02 5.08
C LYS A 329 11.24 -7.30 5.89
N GLN A 330 12.40 -7.91 5.76
CA GLN A 330 12.82 -9.07 6.55
C GLN A 330 14.20 -8.76 7.09
N SER A 331 14.36 -8.90 8.40
CA SER A 331 15.69 -8.90 9.01
C SER A 331 15.82 -10.16 9.85
N ARG A 332 17.06 -10.66 9.92
CA ARG A 332 17.45 -11.69 10.87
C ARG A 332 17.57 -11.14 12.29
N TYR A 333 17.66 -9.82 12.42
CA TYR A 333 17.91 -9.12 13.67
C TYR A 333 16.63 -8.50 14.24
N LEU A 334 16.66 -8.23 15.55
CA LEU A 334 15.61 -7.49 16.22
C LEU A 334 15.60 -6.04 15.76
N ASN A 335 14.42 -5.43 15.77
CA ASN A 335 14.21 -4.05 15.35
C ASN A 335 15.08 -3.09 16.19
N GLY A 336 16.02 -2.38 15.55
CA GLY A 336 17.02 -1.52 16.20
C GLY A 336 16.48 -0.18 16.71
N THR A 337 15.19 -0.09 17.07
CA THR A 337 14.55 1.15 17.50
C THR A 337 15.22 1.81 18.72
N ALA A 338 15.90 1.02 19.56
CA ALA A 338 16.71 1.55 20.66
C ALA A 338 17.95 2.32 20.18
N VAL A 339 18.55 1.92 19.05
CA VAL A 339 19.80 2.50 18.50
C VAL A 339 19.50 3.71 17.62
N ALA A 340 18.39 3.67 16.87
CA ALA A 340 17.98 4.76 15.98
C ALA A 340 17.70 6.08 16.72
N GLY A 341 17.32 6.02 18.00
CA GLY A 341 17.13 7.20 18.85
C GLY A 341 18.42 7.82 19.39
N GLU A 342 19.55 7.10 19.35
CA GLU A 342 20.84 7.55 19.87
C GLU A 342 21.79 8.07 18.75
N LEU A 343 21.44 7.83 17.49
CA LEU A 343 22.21 8.28 16.33
C LEU A 343 21.63 9.60 15.76
N PRO A 344 22.37 10.71 15.78
CA PRO A 344 21.86 11.99 15.30
C PRO A 344 21.55 11.94 13.80
N GLY A 345 20.28 12.20 13.44
CA GLY A 345 19.84 12.35 12.05
C GLY A 345 19.14 11.14 11.42
N MET A 346 18.99 10.02 12.14
CA MET A 346 18.19 8.89 11.64
C MET A 346 16.70 9.12 11.93
N MET A 347 15.88 9.13 10.87
CA MET A 347 14.43 9.14 11.00
C MET A 347 13.95 7.76 11.45
N THR A 348 13.28 7.70 12.60
CA THR A 348 12.68 6.47 13.12
C THR A 348 11.46 6.06 12.29
N GLU A 349 11.66 5.22 11.27
CA GLU A 349 10.57 4.59 10.52
C GLU A 349 10.42 3.11 10.85
N PHE A 350 10.05 2.76 12.10
CA PHE A 350 9.27 1.55 12.40
C PHE A 350 8.90 1.48 13.88
N SER A 351 7.61 1.55 14.23
CA SER A 351 7.13 1.21 15.58
C SER A 351 6.13 0.05 15.52
N GLY A 352 6.66 -1.18 15.61
CA GLY A 352 5.89 -2.42 15.62
C GLY A 352 6.41 -3.41 16.65
N MET A 353 6.18 -3.08 17.93
CA MET A 353 6.25 -3.85 19.19
C MET A 353 7.57 -4.54 19.67
N PRO A 354 7.75 -4.70 21.01
CA PRO A 354 9.08 -4.72 21.65
C PRO A 354 9.50 -6.06 22.31
N ALA A 355 10.79 -6.07 22.69
CA ALA A 355 11.48 -6.81 23.75
C ALA A 355 12.00 -8.23 23.45
N VAL A 356 13.31 -8.34 23.17
CA VAL A 356 14.32 -9.09 23.96
C VAL A 356 15.69 -8.38 23.79
N TRP A 357 16.56 -8.41 24.80
CA TRP A 357 17.73 -7.55 25.04
C TRP A 357 19.04 -8.02 24.35
N ASP A 358 19.95 -7.04 24.15
CA ASP A 358 21.43 -6.97 23.99
C ASP A 358 22.22 -7.72 22.89
N ASP A 359 22.88 -6.92 22.00
CA ASP A 359 24.34 -6.82 21.69
C ASP A 359 24.58 -6.35 20.23
N ILE A 360 25.22 -5.18 20.02
CA ILE A 360 25.62 -4.65 18.70
C ILE A 360 27.07 -5.05 18.39
N TYR A 361 27.34 -5.49 17.14
CA TYR A 361 28.68 -5.81 16.64
C TYR A 361 29.07 -4.82 15.53
N VAL A 362 30.23 -4.16 15.65
CA VAL A 362 30.82 -3.31 14.59
C VAL A 362 32.00 -4.06 13.95
N ARG A 363 32.03 -4.15 12.61
CA ARG A 363 33.18 -4.68 11.85
C ARG A 363 33.85 -3.55 11.08
N VAL A 364 35.19 -3.50 11.14
CA VAL A 364 36.00 -2.55 10.36
C VAL A 364 36.63 -3.31 9.20
N PHE A 365 36.39 -2.86 7.97
CA PHE A 365 37.07 -3.38 6.77
C PHE A 365 38.16 -2.40 6.36
N GLY A 366 39.39 -2.89 6.24
CA GLY A 366 40.51 -2.09 5.74
C GLY A 366 41.23 -2.81 4.60
N ASP A 367 41.44 -2.12 3.49
CA ASP A 367 42.42 -2.51 2.49
C ASP A 367 43.82 -2.18 3.05
N GLN A 368 44.53 -3.18 3.56
CA GLN A 368 46.00 -3.11 3.63
C GLN A 368 46.62 -4.23 2.80
N VAL A 369 47.62 -3.84 2.01
CA VAL A 369 48.55 -4.75 1.36
C VAL A 369 49.70 -4.98 2.33
N VAL A 370 49.78 -6.17 2.91
CA VAL A 370 51.00 -6.67 3.58
C VAL A 370 51.55 -7.79 2.69
N ASP A 371 52.79 -7.63 2.23
CA ASP A 371 53.52 -8.59 1.38
C ASP A 371 52.80 -9.07 0.09
N GLY A 372 52.03 -8.19 -0.55
CA GLY A 372 51.44 -8.45 -1.86
C GLY A 372 50.23 -9.39 -1.89
N MET A 373 49.72 -9.82 -0.73
CA MET A 373 48.45 -10.55 -0.62
C MET A 373 47.39 -9.73 0.13
N LYS A 374 46.19 -9.64 -0.44
CA LYS A 374 45.01 -9.07 0.25
C LYS A 374 44.65 -9.96 1.43
N THR A 375 44.70 -9.42 2.64
CA THR A 375 44.34 -10.15 3.86
C THR A 375 43.19 -9.45 4.59
N PHE A 376 42.21 -10.23 5.04
CA PHE A 376 41.08 -9.76 5.83
C PHE A 376 41.49 -9.64 7.30
N LEU A 377 41.20 -8.51 7.94
CA LEU A 377 41.42 -8.32 9.37
C LEU A 377 40.38 -9.10 10.20
N GLN A 378 40.81 -9.59 11.37
CA GLN A 378 39.95 -10.28 12.34
C GLN A 378 38.97 -9.27 12.98
N PRO A 379 37.68 -9.60 13.17
CA PRO A 379 36.73 -8.73 13.86
C PRO A 379 37.11 -8.57 15.34
N VAL A 380 37.10 -7.33 15.85
CA VAL A 380 37.41 -6.99 17.25
C VAL A 380 36.11 -6.79 18.03
N ARG A 381 35.98 -7.44 19.17
CA ARG A 381 34.83 -7.31 20.10
C ARG A 381 35.15 -6.19 21.11
N THR A 382 34.37 -5.11 21.14
CA THR A 382 34.62 -3.98 22.07
C THR A 382 33.30 -3.34 22.51
N ASN A 383 33.22 -3.00 23.81
CA ASN A 383 32.07 -2.38 24.46
C ASN A 383 32.27 -0.87 24.69
N GLN A 384 33.31 -0.27 24.09
CA GLN A 384 33.61 1.16 24.21
C GLN A 384 33.64 1.80 22.83
N VAL A 385 32.77 2.79 22.62
CA VAL A 385 32.74 3.66 21.45
C VAL A 385 33.45 4.96 21.83
N VAL A 386 34.59 5.25 21.21
CA VAL A 386 35.32 6.52 21.39
C VAL A 386 35.05 7.39 20.15
N PRO A 387 34.72 8.70 20.29
CA PRO A 387 34.51 9.58 19.14
C PRO A 387 35.79 9.72 18.31
N ALA A 388 35.65 9.71 16.98
CA ALA A 388 36.79 9.91 16.08
C ALA A 388 37.33 11.35 16.17
N SER A 389 38.67 11.51 16.22
CA SER A 389 39.33 12.81 16.11
C SER A 389 40.65 12.69 15.34
N GLY A 390 40.84 13.52 14.31
CA GLY A 390 42.06 13.60 13.49
C GLY A 390 41.78 13.60 11.98
N PRO A 391 42.79 13.86 11.13
CA PRO A 391 42.68 13.74 9.66
C PRO A 391 42.59 12.28 9.17
N ASP A 392 43.09 11.33 9.98
CA ASP A 392 42.89 9.90 9.80
C ASP A 392 41.91 9.39 10.87
N LEU A 393 41.01 8.48 10.50
CA LEU A 393 40.01 7.96 11.41
C LEU A 393 40.62 6.81 12.23
N ILE A 394 40.81 7.04 13.53
CA ILE A 394 41.44 6.10 14.46
C ILE A 394 40.37 5.46 15.35
N LEU A 395 40.21 4.14 15.24
CA LEU A 395 39.31 3.32 16.06
C LEU A 395 40.12 2.21 16.74
N ASN A 396 40.22 2.23 18.08
CA ASN A 396 40.96 1.23 18.87
C ASN A 396 42.34 0.85 18.29
N GLU A 397 43.21 1.86 18.12
CA GLU A 397 44.58 1.73 17.60
C GLU A 397 44.71 1.34 16.11
N LEU A 398 43.60 1.19 15.37
CA LEU A 398 43.61 1.02 13.92
C LEU A 398 43.50 2.38 13.22
N THR A 399 44.48 2.70 12.38
CA THR A 399 44.48 3.90 11.52
C THR A 399 43.87 3.55 10.16
N ILE A 400 42.68 4.08 9.87
CA ILE A 400 42.05 3.95 8.56
C ILE A 400 42.59 5.06 7.64
N LYS A 401 43.30 4.66 6.58
CA LYS A 401 43.84 5.58 5.57
C LYS A 401 42.81 5.89 4.48
N ASP A 402 43.08 6.95 3.73
CA ASP A 402 42.27 7.43 2.62
C ASP A 402 41.91 6.28 1.64
N GLY A 403 40.62 6.00 1.47
CA GLY A 403 40.08 4.88 0.69
C GLY A 403 39.55 3.67 1.49
N GLY A 404 39.68 3.66 2.83
CA GLY A 404 39.07 2.62 3.69
C GLY A 404 37.55 2.81 3.87
N ILE A 405 36.79 1.70 3.88
CA ILE A 405 35.34 1.70 4.05
C ILE A 405 34.99 1.26 5.47
N ILE A 406 34.35 2.13 6.25
CA ILE A 406 33.63 1.73 7.44
C ILE A 406 32.23 1.35 7.01
N ASP A 407 31.96 0.04 6.98
CA ASP A 407 30.62 -0.47 6.79
C ASP A 407 29.93 -0.54 8.16
N CYS A 408 29.31 0.57 8.55
CA CYS A 408 28.25 0.55 9.56
C CYS A 408 26.95 0.21 8.84
N GLY A 409 26.82 -1.05 8.42
CA GLY A 409 25.61 -1.49 7.74
C GLY A 409 24.38 -1.26 8.62
N GLU A 410 23.36 -0.61 8.06
CA GLU A 410 21.98 -0.81 8.50
C GLU A 410 21.63 -2.28 8.29
N PHE A 411 21.23 -2.96 9.37
CA PHE A 411 20.94 -4.39 9.41
C PHE A 411 19.46 -4.66 9.73
#